data_AF-A0A3P7J0C3-F1
#
_entry.id   AF-A0A3P7J0C3-F1
#
_cell.length_a   1.000
_cell.length_b   1.000
_cell.length_c   1.000
_cell.angle_alpha   90.00
_cell.angle_beta   90.00
_cell.angle_gamma   90.00
#
_symmetry.space_group_name_H-M   'P 1'
#
loop_
_entity.id
_entity.type
_entity.pdbx_description
1 polymer ?
#
loop_
_entity_poly.entity_id
_entity_poly.type
_entity_poly.pdbx_seq_one_letter_code
_entity_poly.pdbx_strand_id
1 'polypeptide(L)'
;MQDLDSIISDLNANKIAHFDIESLRTLKTILPETEEVDALRRYTGEITQLTPACSFFLNLLDIPDYRLRIECMLLRLEFHRVMEDVVPNVHLLKIACTELRKSSSIRRLLLLLVNIGNYLNSSSSHGNAAGFKMSSLWKIIDHKATKGSSSLLHLVAKASYS
;
A
#
# COMPACT_ATOMS: atom_id res chain seq x y z
N MET A 1 -3.86 34.85 -12.19
CA MET A 1 -2.44 34.57 -11.88
C MET A 1 -2.30 34.78 -10.39
N GLN A 2 -1.98 33.74 -9.63
CA GLN A 2 -1.86 33.83 -8.18
C GLN A 2 -0.60 34.63 -7.85
N ASP A 3 -0.70 35.58 -6.94
CA ASP A 3 0.43 36.40 -6.53
C ASP A 3 1.43 35.57 -5.69
N LEU A 4 2.73 35.75 -5.94
CA LEU A 4 3.79 34.96 -5.26
C LEU A 4 3.79 35.21 -3.75
N ASP A 5 3.46 36.44 -3.33
CA ASP A 5 3.35 36.82 -1.92
C ASP A 5 2.19 36.09 -1.23
N SER A 6 1.11 35.84 -1.96
CA SER A 6 -0.03 35.04 -1.48
C SER A 6 0.39 33.59 -1.22
N ILE A 7 1.19 33.00 -2.13
CA ILE A 7 1.72 31.64 -1.98
C ILE A 7 2.60 31.53 -0.72
N ILE A 8 3.52 32.48 -0.51
CA ILE A 8 4.39 32.52 0.68
C ILE A 8 3.56 32.64 1.96
N SER A 9 2.56 33.53 1.96
CA SER A 9 1.65 33.72 3.09
C SER A 9 0.87 32.43 3.41
N ASP A 10 0.34 31.75 2.40
CA ASP A 10 -0.40 30.51 2.56
C ASP A 10 0.49 29.34 3.02
N LEU A 11 1.72 29.24 2.51
CA LEU A 11 2.72 28.26 2.98
C LEU A 11 3.07 28.48 4.45
N ASN A 12 3.30 29.74 4.85
CA ASN A 12 3.62 30.07 6.25
C ASN A 12 2.45 29.75 7.19
N ALA A 13 1.21 30.01 6.73
CA ALA A 13 -0.02 29.72 7.46
C ALA A 13 -0.50 28.26 7.36
N ASN A 14 0.20 27.39 6.63
CA ASN A 14 -0.20 26.00 6.34
C ASN A 14 -1.61 25.87 5.73
N LYS A 15 -2.01 26.84 4.91
CA LYS A 15 -3.32 26.84 4.23
C LYS A 15 -3.24 26.01 2.95
N ILE A 16 -4.02 24.94 2.89
CA ILE A 16 -4.02 24.02 1.74
C ILE A 16 -5.08 24.35 0.68
N ALA A 17 -6.04 25.22 0.97
CA ALA A 17 -7.20 25.49 0.11
C ALA A 17 -6.83 26.06 -1.27
N HIS A 18 -5.66 26.69 -1.37
CA HIS A 18 -5.17 27.36 -2.57
C HIS A 18 -4.06 26.57 -3.28
N PHE A 19 -3.79 25.35 -2.85
CA PHE A 19 -2.79 24.46 -3.45
C PHE A 19 -3.46 23.21 -3.99
N ASP A 20 -3.10 22.85 -5.23
CA ASP A 20 -3.32 21.50 -5.72
C ASP A 20 -2.07 20.62 -5.48
N ILE A 21 -2.27 19.31 -5.60
CA ILE A 21 -1.23 18.31 -5.36
C ILE A 21 -0.05 18.50 -6.32
N GLU A 22 -0.32 18.83 -7.59
CA GLU A 22 0.71 18.91 -8.63
C GLU A 22 1.60 20.14 -8.46
N SER A 23 1.02 21.26 -8.04
CA SER A 23 1.75 22.49 -7.72
C SER A 23 2.68 22.29 -6.54
N LEU A 24 2.23 21.61 -5.48
CA LEU A 24 3.10 21.32 -4.33
C LEU A 24 4.19 20.29 -4.66
N ARG A 25 3.91 19.30 -5.53
CA ARG A 25 4.94 18.38 -6.02
C ARG A 25 5.97 19.10 -6.87
N THR A 26 5.53 19.95 -7.79
CA THR A 26 6.41 20.77 -8.61
C THR A 26 7.24 21.69 -7.74
N LEU A 27 6.63 22.37 -6.76
CA LEU A 27 7.36 23.20 -5.81
C LEU A 27 8.40 22.37 -5.05
N LYS A 28 8.07 21.16 -4.61
CA LYS A 28 8.99 20.24 -3.93
C LYS A 28 10.19 19.84 -4.80
N THR A 29 9.99 19.62 -6.10
CA THR A 29 11.08 19.20 -7.01
C THR A 29 12.03 20.34 -7.37
N ILE A 30 11.55 21.58 -7.34
CA ILE A 30 12.36 22.77 -7.66
C ILE A 30 12.91 23.48 -6.41
N LEU A 31 12.76 22.90 -5.21
CA LEU A 31 13.31 23.50 -3.99
C LEU A 31 14.84 23.62 -4.12
N PRO A 32 15.41 24.76 -3.69
CA PRO A 32 16.84 25.00 -3.84
C PRO A 32 17.65 23.93 -3.12
N GLU A 33 18.81 23.53 -3.62
CA GLU A 33 19.74 22.62 -2.93
C GLU A 33 20.53 23.36 -1.84
N THR A 34 21.25 22.62 -0.98
CA THR A 34 22.00 23.20 0.15
C THR A 34 22.94 24.32 -0.28
N GLU A 35 23.65 24.14 -1.40
CA GLU A 35 24.57 25.15 -1.94
C GLU A 35 23.84 26.43 -2.40
N GLU A 36 22.67 26.28 -3.03
CA GLU A 36 21.84 27.39 -3.48
C GLU A 36 21.21 28.15 -2.30
N VAL A 37 20.79 27.42 -1.26
CA VAL A 37 20.31 28.01 0.00
C VAL A 37 21.40 28.85 0.66
N ASP A 38 22.63 28.34 0.71
CA ASP A 38 23.77 29.07 1.28
C ASP A 38 24.11 30.32 0.46
N ALA A 39 24.05 30.23 -0.87
CA ALA A 39 24.27 31.37 -1.75
C ALA A 39 23.19 32.45 -1.56
N LEU A 40 21.91 32.05 -1.50
CA LEU A 40 20.79 32.97 -1.27
C LEU A 40 20.87 33.64 0.11
N ARG A 41 21.23 32.90 1.16
CA ARG A 41 21.38 33.45 2.52
C ARG A 41 22.55 34.42 2.67
N ARG A 42 23.59 34.29 1.84
CA ARG A 42 24.74 35.20 1.82
C ARG A 42 24.49 36.46 1.01
N TYR A 43 23.39 36.53 0.26
CA TYR A 43 23.05 37.71 -0.51
C TYR A 43 22.67 38.86 0.44
N THR A 44 23.44 39.96 0.39
CA THR A 44 23.21 41.16 1.21
C THR A 44 22.73 42.36 0.38
N GLY A 45 22.37 42.14 -0.88
CA GLY A 45 21.84 43.19 -1.75
C GLY A 45 20.35 43.43 -1.55
N GLU A 46 19.81 44.39 -2.30
CA GLU A 46 18.37 44.70 -2.31
C GLU A 46 17.59 43.58 -3.01
N ILE A 47 16.54 43.06 -2.38
CA ILE A 47 15.67 41.99 -2.95
C ILE A 47 15.09 42.40 -4.31
N THR A 48 14.87 43.70 -4.53
CA THR A 48 14.38 44.26 -5.80
C THR A 48 15.33 44.06 -6.99
N GLN A 49 16.59 43.76 -6.73
CA GLN A 49 17.60 43.45 -7.76
C GLN A 49 17.66 41.96 -8.10
N LEU A 50 16.97 41.10 -7.34
CA LEU A 50 16.89 39.67 -7.61
C LEU A 50 15.86 39.38 -8.69
N THR A 51 16.05 38.27 -9.40
CA THR A 51 15.02 37.74 -10.29
C THR A 51 13.79 37.35 -9.47
N PRO A 52 12.57 37.32 -10.06
CA PRO A 52 11.36 36.91 -9.35
C PRO A 52 11.49 35.53 -8.67
N ALA A 53 12.21 34.59 -9.30
CA ALA A 53 12.47 33.27 -8.73
C ALA A 53 13.39 33.34 -7.50
N CYS A 54 14.51 34.07 -7.57
CA CYS A 54 15.42 34.21 -6.43
C CYS A 54 14.76 34.95 -5.27
N SER A 55 13.96 35.98 -5.54
CA SER A 55 13.17 36.69 -4.53
C SER A 55 12.16 35.76 -3.84
N PHE A 56 11.44 34.95 -4.62
CA PHE A 56 10.51 33.95 -4.09
C PHE A 56 11.21 32.94 -3.17
N PHE A 57 12.34 32.36 -3.61
CA PHE A 57 13.06 31.39 -2.77
C PHE A 57 13.66 32.03 -1.53
N LEU A 58 14.15 33.27 -1.60
CA LEU A 58 14.64 33.98 -0.42
C LEU A 58 13.52 34.14 0.63
N ASN A 59 12.32 34.58 0.22
CA ASN A 59 11.16 34.67 1.11
C ASN A 59 10.71 33.29 1.63
N LEU A 60 10.85 32.24 0.82
CA LEU A 60 10.53 30.87 1.23
C LEU A 60 11.49 30.37 2.33
N LEU A 61 12.77 30.75 2.27
CA LEU A 61 13.79 30.36 3.25
C LEU A 61 13.58 30.99 4.63
N ASP A 62 12.84 32.10 4.70
CA ASP A 62 12.43 32.73 5.96
C ASP A 62 11.30 31.97 6.67
N ILE A 63 10.58 31.08 5.95
CA ILE A 63 9.57 30.23 6.55
C ILE A 63 10.26 29.11 7.34
N PRO A 64 10.01 29.00 8.67
CA PRO A 64 10.59 27.92 9.47
C PRO A 64 10.16 26.56 8.95
N ASP A 65 11.14 25.66 8.74
CA ASP A 65 10.93 24.29 8.29
C ASP A 65 10.10 24.19 6.98
N TYR A 66 10.25 25.14 6.05
CA TYR A 66 9.48 25.23 4.81
C TYR A 66 9.39 23.90 4.04
N ARG A 67 10.48 23.12 3.99
CA ARG A 67 10.50 21.79 3.35
C ARG A 67 9.50 20.83 3.99
N LEU A 68 9.57 20.69 5.31
CA LEU A 68 8.69 19.81 6.08
C LEU A 68 7.23 20.27 5.95
N ARG A 69 6.99 21.58 5.97
CA ARG A 69 5.64 22.13 5.77
C ARG A 69 5.06 21.73 4.41
N ILE A 70 5.83 21.89 3.32
CA ILE A 70 5.41 21.48 1.98
C ILE A 70 5.10 19.98 1.96
N GLU A 71 5.95 19.15 2.58
CA GLU A 71 5.70 17.70 2.68
C GLU A 71 4.43 17.37 3.48
N CYS A 72 4.21 18.03 4.61
CA CYS A 72 3.00 17.85 5.41
C CYS A 72 1.74 18.33 4.68
N MET A 73 1.82 19.42 3.93
CA MET A 73 0.69 19.93 3.12
C MET A 73 0.35 18.95 2.01
N LEU A 74 1.37 18.41 1.32
CA LEU A 74 1.18 17.38 0.31
C LEU A 74 0.52 16.13 0.91
N LEU A 75 1.04 15.65 2.04
CA LEU A 75 0.47 14.52 2.77
C LEU A 75 -0.99 14.78 3.13
N ARG A 76 -1.34 15.96 3.65
CA ARG A 76 -2.72 16.30 4.03
C ARG A 76 -3.68 16.26 2.84
N LEU A 77 -3.26 16.72 1.67
CA LEU A 77 -4.09 16.68 0.46
C LEU A 77 -4.28 15.25 -0.06
N GLU A 78 -3.24 14.42 0.02
CA GLU A 78 -3.28 13.05 -0.49
C GLU A 78 -3.90 12.06 0.49
N PHE A 79 -3.88 12.37 1.79
CA PHE A 79 -4.20 11.42 2.86
C PHE A 79 -5.56 10.77 2.68
N HIS A 80 -6.59 11.57 2.40
CA HIS A 80 -7.95 11.05 2.27
C HIS A 80 -8.06 10.03 1.13
N ARG A 81 -7.54 10.37 -0.05
CA ARG A 81 -7.51 9.49 -1.22
C ARG A 81 -6.75 8.19 -0.94
N VAL A 82 -5.56 8.30 -0.33
CA VAL A 82 -4.76 7.11 0.03
C VAL A 82 -5.54 6.22 1.01
N MET A 83 -6.23 6.81 1.98
CA MET A 83 -7.01 6.06 2.95
C MET A 83 -8.27 5.43 2.33
N GLU A 84 -8.94 6.11 1.41
CA GLU A 84 -10.06 5.56 0.63
C GLU A 84 -9.64 4.34 -0.18
N ASP A 85 -8.40 4.31 -0.69
CA ASP A 85 -7.86 3.15 -1.42
C ASP A 85 -7.44 2.02 -0.47
N VAL A 86 -6.77 2.33 0.65
CA VAL A 86 -6.16 1.31 1.53
C VAL A 86 -7.18 0.66 2.46
N VAL A 87 -8.07 1.43 3.07
CA VAL A 87 -8.98 0.94 4.12
C VAL A 87 -9.90 -0.18 3.65
N PRO A 88 -10.56 -0.10 2.47
CA PRO A 88 -11.44 -1.17 1.98
C PRO A 88 -10.68 -2.48 1.75
N ASN A 89 -9.45 -2.40 1.23
CA ASN A 89 -8.60 -3.57 0.98
C ASN A 89 -8.23 -4.30 2.27
N VAL A 90 -7.83 -3.54 3.31
CA VAL A 90 -7.54 -4.11 4.63
C VAL A 90 -8.80 -4.72 5.25
N HIS A 91 -9.95 -4.06 5.11
CA HIS A 91 -11.22 -4.57 5.61
C HIS A 91 -11.63 -5.87 4.93
N LEU A 92 -11.51 -5.94 3.60
CA LEU A 92 -11.79 -7.13 2.80
C LEU A 92 -10.88 -8.29 3.21
N LEU A 93 -9.58 -8.07 3.38
CA LEU A 93 -8.65 -9.09 3.85
C LEU A 93 -9.04 -9.61 5.24
N LYS A 94 -9.41 -8.71 6.16
CA LYS A 94 -9.85 -9.09 7.50
C LYS A 94 -11.11 -9.97 7.46
N ILE A 95 -12.08 -9.62 6.61
CA ILE A 95 -13.29 -10.43 6.40
C ILE A 95 -12.89 -11.80 5.85
N ALA A 96 -12.13 -11.84 4.75
CA ALA A 96 -11.72 -13.10 4.11
C ALA A 96 -11.00 -14.04 5.10
N CYS A 97 -10.02 -13.53 5.86
CA CYS A 97 -9.34 -14.33 6.89
C CYS A 97 -10.29 -14.83 7.98
N THR A 98 -11.28 -14.01 8.37
CA THR A 98 -12.27 -14.39 9.38
C THR A 98 -13.19 -15.50 8.87
N GLU A 99 -13.71 -15.35 7.66
CA GLU A 99 -14.58 -16.35 7.01
C GLU A 99 -13.84 -17.67 6.79
N LEU A 100 -12.60 -17.62 6.29
CA LEU A 100 -11.76 -18.82 6.13
C LEU A 100 -11.54 -19.55 7.47
N ARG A 101 -11.25 -18.80 8.54
CA ARG A 101 -11.00 -19.38 9.88
C ARG A 101 -12.26 -19.97 10.52
N LYS A 102 -13.42 -19.33 10.29
CA LYS A 102 -14.71 -19.77 10.83
C LYS A 102 -15.38 -20.86 10.01
N SER A 103 -14.99 -21.04 8.74
CA SER A 103 -15.58 -22.04 7.86
C SER A 103 -15.33 -23.46 8.34
N SER A 104 -16.39 -24.11 8.83
CA SER A 104 -16.39 -25.54 9.16
C SER A 104 -16.21 -26.40 7.92
N SER A 105 -16.78 -25.99 6.78
CA SER A 105 -16.67 -26.71 5.50
C SER A 105 -15.22 -26.77 5.00
N ILE A 106 -14.48 -25.64 5.05
CA ILE A 106 -13.06 -25.63 4.68
C ILE A 106 -12.25 -26.50 5.64
N ARG A 107 -12.54 -26.45 6.94
CA ARG A 107 -11.87 -27.30 7.93
C ARG A 107 -12.13 -28.80 7.66
N ARG A 108 -13.37 -29.19 7.34
CA ARG A 108 -13.74 -30.57 7.00
C ARG A 108 -13.05 -31.02 5.71
N LEU A 109 -13.00 -30.16 4.69
CA LEU A 109 -12.28 -30.39 3.45
C LEU A 109 -10.79 -30.64 3.71
N LEU A 110 -10.11 -29.75 4.43
CA LEU A 110 -8.69 -29.88 4.74
C LEU A 110 -8.40 -31.17 5.52
N LEU A 111 -9.25 -31.52 6.50
CA LEU A 111 -9.11 -32.77 7.25
C LEU A 111 -9.28 -34.00 6.34
N LEU A 112 -10.26 -33.99 5.44
CA LEU A 112 -10.46 -35.09 4.51
C LEU A 112 -9.26 -35.26 3.57
N LEU A 113 -8.67 -34.15 3.11
CA LEU A 113 -7.45 -34.19 2.30
C LEU A 113 -6.25 -34.76 3.08
N VAL A 114 -6.10 -34.42 4.37
CA VAL A 114 -5.08 -35.04 5.24
C VAL A 114 -5.31 -36.55 5.33
N ASN A 115 -6.55 -36.99 5.57
CA ASN A 115 -6.89 -38.41 5.71
C ASN A 115 -6.63 -39.20 4.41
N ILE A 116 -7.06 -38.65 3.26
CA ILE A 116 -6.80 -39.27 1.95
C ILE A 116 -5.29 -39.34 1.68
N GLY A 117 -4.57 -38.24 1.93
CA GLY A 117 -3.12 -38.20 1.75
C GLY A 117 -2.40 -39.23 2.61
N ASN A 118 -2.81 -39.38 3.88
CA ASN A 118 -2.24 -40.36 4.81
C ASN A 118 -2.56 -41.80 4.38
N TYR A 119 -3.76 -42.07 3.88
CA TYR A 119 -4.13 -43.39 3.37
C TYR A 119 -3.29 -43.77 2.15
N LEU A 120 -3.19 -42.87 1.16
CA LEU A 120 -2.44 -43.10 -0.07
C LEU A 120 -0.93 -43.24 0.16
N ASN A 121 -0.39 -42.55 1.17
CA ASN A 121 1.04 -42.53 1.47
C ASN A 121 1.42 -43.43 2.67
N SER A 122 0.52 -44.30 3.12
CA SER A 122 0.69 -45.14 4.31
C SER A 122 1.95 -46.03 4.30
N SER A 123 2.46 -46.39 3.12
CA SER A 123 3.68 -47.19 2.94
C SER A 123 4.96 -46.36 2.71
N SER A 124 4.86 -45.03 2.74
CA SER A 124 5.97 -44.11 2.50
C SER A 124 6.31 -43.27 3.74
N SER A 125 7.46 -42.58 3.71
CA SER A 125 7.85 -41.60 4.75
C SER A 125 6.89 -40.41 4.90
N HIS A 126 5.88 -40.29 4.02
CA HIS A 126 4.86 -39.24 4.05
C HIS A 126 3.51 -39.72 4.63
N GLY A 127 3.44 -40.96 5.14
CA GLY A 127 2.29 -41.44 5.90
C GLY A 127 2.19 -40.79 7.29
N ASN A 128 0.97 -40.74 7.84
CA ASN A 128 0.68 -40.22 9.19
C ASN A 128 1.04 -38.73 9.42
N ALA A 129 0.90 -37.88 8.40
CA ALA A 129 1.10 -36.45 8.51
C ALA A 129 -0.04 -35.78 9.31
N ALA A 130 0.30 -34.82 10.17
CA ALA A 130 -0.66 -34.00 10.91
C ALA A 130 -1.30 -32.88 10.06
N GLY A 131 -0.75 -32.61 8.87
CA GLY A 131 -1.17 -31.55 7.98
C GLY A 131 -0.31 -31.49 6.72
N PHE A 132 -0.61 -30.55 5.83
CA PHE A 132 0.15 -30.32 4.60
C PHE A 132 0.32 -28.83 4.33
N LYS A 133 1.30 -28.46 3.50
CA LYS A 133 1.50 -27.07 3.07
C LYS A 133 0.37 -26.66 2.13
N MET A 134 -0.25 -25.50 2.33
CA MET A 134 -1.36 -25.01 1.51
C MET A 134 -1.01 -24.93 0.01
N SER A 135 0.25 -24.63 -0.33
CA SER A 135 0.78 -24.65 -1.71
C SER A 135 0.76 -26.03 -2.38
N SER A 136 0.51 -27.10 -1.62
CA SER A 136 0.37 -28.46 -2.14
C SER A 136 -1.07 -28.80 -2.51
N LEU A 137 -2.07 -27.95 -2.18
CA LEU A 137 -3.48 -28.19 -2.50
C LEU A 137 -3.72 -28.41 -3.99
N TRP A 138 -3.12 -27.59 -4.85
CA TRP A 138 -3.31 -27.72 -6.29
C TRP A 138 -2.88 -29.09 -6.82
N LYS A 139 -1.87 -29.72 -6.20
CA LYS A 139 -1.36 -31.05 -6.60
C LYS A 139 -2.39 -32.14 -6.34
N ILE A 140 -3.28 -31.92 -5.37
CA ILE A 140 -4.36 -32.86 -5.02
C ILE A 140 -5.54 -32.71 -5.98
N ILE A 141 -5.75 -31.52 -6.56
CA ILE A 141 -6.78 -31.25 -7.56
C ILE A 141 -6.45 -31.94 -8.90
N ASP A 142 -5.16 -32.00 -9.27
CA ASP A 142 -4.69 -32.63 -10.49
C ASP A 142 -4.69 -34.17 -10.45
N HIS A 143 -4.83 -34.79 -9.27
CA HIS A 143 -4.87 -36.24 -9.16
C HIS A 143 -6.25 -36.78 -9.59
N LYS A 144 -6.33 -37.29 -10.82
CA LYS A 144 -7.49 -38.06 -11.32
C LYS A 144 -7.64 -39.38 -10.55
N ALA A 145 -8.88 -39.75 -10.22
CA ALA A 145 -9.16 -41.07 -9.65
C ALA A 145 -8.84 -42.17 -10.67
N THR A 146 -8.35 -43.31 -10.20
CA THR A 146 -7.88 -44.43 -11.04
C THR A 146 -8.99 -45.12 -11.84
N LYS A 147 -10.28 -44.83 -11.57
CA LYS A 147 -11.43 -45.31 -12.35
C LYS A 147 -12.48 -44.19 -12.49
N GLY A 148 -12.71 -43.76 -13.73
CA GLY A 148 -13.72 -42.75 -14.08
C GLY A 148 -13.19 -41.31 -13.99
N SER A 149 -13.70 -40.42 -14.84
CA SER A 149 -13.28 -39.03 -15.05
C SER A 149 -13.43 -38.07 -13.84
N SER A 150 -13.59 -38.60 -12.63
CA SER A 150 -13.79 -37.84 -11.39
C SER A 150 -12.47 -37.55 -10.68
N SER A 151 -12.22 -36.30 -10.30
CA SER A 151 -11.06 -35.92 -9.48
C SER A 151 -11.29 -36.25 -7.99
N LEU A 152 -10.21 -36.27 -7.20
CA LEU A 152 -10.33 -36.35 -5.73
C LEU A 152 -11.23 -35.25 -5.16
N LEU A 153 -11.20 -34.06 -5.75
CA LEU A 153 -12.07 -32.95 -5.35
C LEU A 153 -13.55 -33.24 -5.59
N HIS A 154 -13.89 -33.98 -6.66
CA HIS A 154 -15.27 -34.43 -6.92
C HIS A 154 -15.75 -35.45 -5.87
N LEU A 155 -14.89 -36.40 -5.48
CA LEU A 155 -15.19 -37.39 -4.43
C LEU A 155 -15.35 -36.72 -3.05
N VAL A 156 -14.47 -35.76 -2.73
CA VAL A 156 -14.53 -34.97 -1.50
C VAL A 156 -15.80 -34.12 -1.45
N ALA A 157 -16.18 -33.45 -2.55
CA ALA A 157 -17.43 -32.71 -2.62
C ALA A 157 -18.63 -33.63 -2.36
N LYS A 158 -18.71 -34.79 -3.02
CA LYS A 158 -19.79 -35.77 -2.83
C LYS A 158 -19.90 -36.26 -1.38
N ALA A 159 -18.77 -36.54 -0.72
CA ALA A 159 -18.73 -36.96 0.69
C ALA A 159 -18.97 -35.83 1.71
N SER A 160 -18.96 -34.56 1.26
CA SER A 160 -19.25 -33.40 2.10
C SER A 160 -20.73 -33.01 2.11
N TYR A 161 -21.52 -33.50 1.12
CA TYR A 161 -22.98 -33.37 1.04
C TYR A 161 -23.75 -34.59 1.57
N SER A 162 -23.02 -35.57 2.14
CA SER A 162 -23.57 -36.72 2.87
C SER A 162 -23.38 -36.53 4.37
#